data_AF-A0AAU6KMY2-F1
#
_entry.id   AF-A0AAU6KMY2-F1
#
_cell.length_a   1.000
_cell.length_b   1.000
_cell.length_c   1.000
_cell.angle_alpha   90.00
_cell.angle_beta   90.00
_cell.angle_gamma   90.00
#
_symmetry.space_group_name_H-M   'P 1'
#
loop_
_entity.id
_entity.type
_entity.pdbx_description
1 polymer ?
#
loop_
_entity_poly.entity_id
_entity_poly.type
_entity_poly.pdbx_seq_one_letter_code
_entity_poly.pdbx_strand_id
1 'polypeptide(L)'
;MADAADRVLVPERQHVPLDRGEYEGNASFADPAAALRWCDAELSSLVPAVQQAVELGRDEMAWKLPVALVYFLRLRGHNSYRLELSTTAVEASRRLRDRWPETWSLICLGGAESDLERHEDALVHFTEALRVSQDINDRRWEATSAYNVAWTLRLMGRYEEALHRRREALAIRQETGDRRAEPITLSEIGALELNLGRPAQAYEEYERALAGARETADLPTEAKSLHGLGDVCKAQGRTSETIGWYEQAVTVRRRVGDLLGLARSLMDLGGQLAAVGRAAVAREALVEAVAVLDTLRDPMAEDVRRCLAEHYGEAHRDPPATG
;
A
#
# COMPACT_ATOMS: atom_id res chain seq x y z
N MET A 1 -4.13 23.31 -14.80
CA MET A 1 -3.17 23.25 -13.67
C MET A 1 -3.38 22.02 -12.80
N ALA A 2 -4.58 21.75 -12.25
CA ALA A 2 -4.83 20.53 -11.45
C ALA A 2 -4.47 19.23 -12.21
N ASP A 3 -4.85 19.15 -13.49
CA ASP A 3 -4.43 18.09 -14.42
C ASP A 3 -2.91 17.87 -14.48
N ALA A 4 -2.15 18.97 -14.56
CA ALA A 4 -0.69 18.93 -14.61
C ALA A 4 -0.08 18.52 -13.25
N ALA A 5 -0.73 18.90 -12.15
CA ALA A 5 -0.30 18.49 -10.82
C ALA A 5 -0.46 16.97 -10.67
N ASP A 6 -1.60 16.41 -11.07
CA ASP A 6 -1.87 14.98 -11.03
C ASP A 6 -0.81 14.17 -11.81
N ARG A 7 -0.48 14.59 -13.04
CA ARG A 7 0.57 13.94 -13.85
C ARG A 7 1.94 13.90 -13.17
N VAL A 8 2.32 14.98 -12.50
CA VAL A 8 3.64 15.06 -11.84
C VAL A 8 3.64 14.30 -10.51
N LEU A 9 2.49 14.25 -9.82
CA LEU A 9 2.35 13.53 -8.55
C LEU A 9 2.23 12.01 -8.74
N VAL A 10 1.57 11.55 -9.81
CA VAL A 10 1.33 10.12 -10.08
C VAL A 10 1.52 9.77 -11.56
N PRO A 11 2.77 9.79 -12.08
CA PRO A 11 3.02 9.63 -13.51
C PRO A 11 2.59 8.27 -14.08
N GLU A 12 2.50 7.24 -13.24
CA GLU A 12 2.12 5.87 -13.63
C GLU A 12 0.60 5.66 -13.69
N ARG A 13 -0.22 6.62 -13.22
CA ARG A 13 -1.67 6.52 -13.23
C ARG A 13 -2.21 6.76 -14.63
N GLN A 14 -3.30 6.09 -14.99
CA GLN A 14 -4.06 6.50 -16.17
C GLN A 14 -4.45 7.97 -16.02
N HIS A 15 -4.23 8.78 -17.05
CA HIS A 15 -4.50 10.21 -17.00
C HIS A 15 -5.82 10.53 -17.69
N VAL A 16 -6.64 11.39 -17.08
CA VAL A 16 -7.89 11.88 -17.67
C VAL A 16 -7.82 13.39 -17.80
N PRO A 17 -7.66 13.94 -19.01
CA PRO A 17 -7.64 15.37 -19.23
C PRO A 17 -8.90 16.07 -18.73
N LEU A 18 -8.71 17.15 -17.95
CA LEU A 18 -9.81 18.01 -17.49
C LEU A 18 -10.49 18.77 -18.64
N ASP A 19 -9.76 19.11 -19.69
CA ASP A 19 -10.29 19.74 -20.89
C ASP A 19 -10.60 18.71 -21.98
N ARG A 20 -11.13 19.16 -23.12
CA ARG A 20 -11.34 18.31 -24.31
C ARG A 20 -10.08 18.19 -25.17
N GLY A 21 -8.90 18.49 -24.63
CA GLY A 21 -7.67 18.67 -25.40
C GLY A 21 -7.60 20.00 -26.15
N GLU A 22 -8.38 21.01 -25.74
CA GLU A 22 -8.41 22.34 -26.36
C GLU A 22 -7.30 23.28 -25.81
N TYR A 23 -6.70 22.95 -24.66
CA TYR A 23 -5.60 23.72 -24.09
C TYR A 23 -4.25 23.10 -24.50
N GLU A 24 -3.64 23.64 -25.55
CA GLU A 24 -2.28 23.32 -26.00
C GLU A 24 -1.18 23.84 -25.05
N GLY A 25 -1.57 24.49 -23.94
CA GLY A 25 -0.64 25.02 -22.96
C GLY A 25 0.05 23.91 -22.18
N ASN A 26 1.38 23.87 -22.27
CA ASN A 26 2.27 22.93 -21.58
C ASN A 26 2.39 23.25 -20.07
N ALA A 27 1.26 23.44 -19.40
CA ALA A 27 1.22 23.62 -17.96
C ALA A 27 1.89 22.39 -17.32
N SER A 28 3.04 22.63 -16.70
CA SER A 28 3.86 21.61 -16.06
C SER A 28 4.46 22.19 -14.80
N PHE A 29 4.55 21.36 -13.77
CA PHE A 29 5.34 21.65 -12.58
C PHE A 29 6.76 21.14 -12.79
N ALA A 30 7.74 21.82 -12.18
CA ALA A 30 9.14 21.41 -12.25
C ALA A 30 9.40 20.12 -11.47
N ASP A 31 8.69 19.93 -10.35
CA ASP A 31 8.81 18.78 -9.47
C ASP A 31 7.50 18.54 -8.68
N PRO A 32 7.34 17.36 -8.04
CA PRO A 32 6.19 17.07 -7.19
C PRO A 32 5.95 18.07 -6.06
N ALA A 33 7.01 18.67 -5.50
CA ALA A 33 6.86 19.63 -4.40
C ALA A 33 6.24 20.95 -4.87
N ALA A 34 6.56 21.40 -6.08
CA ALA A 34 5.93 22.55 -6.72
C ALA A 34 4.45 22.31 -7.02
N ALA A 35 4.11 21.11 -7.50
CA ALA A 35 2.73 20.70 -7.70
C ALA A 35 1.93 20.72 -6.39
N LEU A 36 2.48 20.15 -5.30
CA LEU A 36 1.84 20.15 -3.98
C LEU A 36 1.61 21.58 -3.45
N ARG A 37 2.63 22.46 -3.53
CA ARG A 37 2.50 23.85 -3.07
C ARG A 37 1.42 24.63 -3.82
N TRP A 38 1.29 24.40 -5.12
CA TRP A 38 0.23 25.02 -5.92
C TRP A 38 -1.15 24.48 -5.51
N CYS A 39 -1.29 23.16 -5.37
CA CYS A 39 -2.55 22.57 -4.91
C CYS A 39 -2.96 23.08 -3.52
N ASP A 40 -2.01 23.28 -2.60
CA ASP A 40 -2.28 23.87 -1.28
C ASP A 40 -2.82 25.29 -1.38
N ALA A 41 -2.18 26.13 -2.21
CA ALA A 41 -2.55 27.52 -2.37
C ALA A 41 -3.94 27.67 -3.02
N GLU A 42 -4.29 26.75 -3.92
CA GLU A 42 -5.54 26.79 -4.69
C GLU A 42 -6.66 25.96 -4.09
N LEU A 43 -6.43 25.18 -3.02
CA LEU A 43 -7.44 24.27 -2.48
C LEU A 43 -8.76 24.97 -2.13
N SER A 44 -8.69 26.18 -1.57
CA SER A 44 -9.85 27.01 -1.21
C SER A 44 -10.65 27.49 -2.43
N SER A 45 -10.05 27.51 -3.62
CA SER A 45 -10.69 27.82 -4.90
C SER A 45 -11.17 26.57 -5.64
N LEU A 46 -10.40 25.48 -5.56
CA LEU A 46 -10.64 24.23 -6.28
C LEU A 46 -11.87 23.48 -5.75
N VAL A 47 -12.10 23.46 -4.43
CA VAL A 47 -13.27 22.81 -3.84
C VAL A 47 -14.58 23.49 -4.29
N PRO A 48 -14.75 24.83 -4.15
CA PRO A 48 -15.92 25.51 -4.70
C PRO A 48 -16.10 25.37 -6.21
N ALA A 49 -15.01 25.24 -6.97
CA ALA A 49 -15.09 25.05 -8.43
C ALA A 49 -15.79 23.73 -8.81
N VAL A 50 -15.62 22.67 -8.01
CA VAL A 50 -16.35 21.40 -8.20
C VAL A 50 -17.85 21.62 -7.98
N GLN A 51 -18.23 22.29 -6.90
CA GLN A 51 -19.65 22.57 -6.60
C GLN A 51 -20.27 23.45 -7.69
N GLN A 52 -19.57 24.49 -8.13
CA GLN A 52 -20.03 25.32 -9.25
C GLN A 52 -20.20 24.52 -10.54
N ALA A 53 -19.34 23.53 -10.81
CA ALA A 53 -19.52 22.65 -11.97
C ALA A 53 -20.83 21.83 -11.86
N VAL A 54 -21.17 21.34 -10.67
CA VAL A 54 -22.45 20.63 -10.41
C VAL A 54 -23.64 21.57 -10.63
N GLU A 55 -23.62 22.77 -10.05
CA GLU A 55 -24.69 23.77 -10.19
C GLU A 55 -24.95 24.16 -11.65
N LEU A 56 -23.87 24.22 -12.45
CA LEU A 56 -23.94 24.53 -13.88
C LEU A 56 -24.26 23.29 -14.76
N GLY A 57 -24.49 22.12 -14.17
CA GLY A 57 -24.77 20.87 -14.90
C GLY A 57 -23.57 20.37 -15.71
N ARG A 58 -22.35 20.75 -15.36
CA ARG A 58 -21.10 20.35 -16.03
C ARG A 58 -20.56 19.07 -15.43
N ASP A 59 -21.33 17.99 -15.55
CA ASP A 59 -21.02 16.72 -14.88
C ASP A 59 -19.66 16.14 -15.28
N GLU A 60 -19.18 16.35 -16.52
CA GLU A 60 -17.81 15.95 -16.92
C GLU A 60 -16.73 16.58 -16.02
N MET A 61 -16.85 17.88 -15.74
CA MET A 61 -15.89 18.56 -14.87
C MET A 61 -16.09 18.16 -13.41
N ALA A 62 -17.33 17.94 -13.00
CA ALA A 62 -17.68 17.57 -11.63
C ALA A 62 -17.15 16.20 -11.21
N TRP A 63 -16.83 15.27 -12.13
CA TRP A 63 -16.13 14.04 -11.78
C TRP A 63 -14.62 14.09 -12.05
N LYS A 64 -14.18 14.71 -13.16
CA LYS A 64 -12.75 14.72 -13.50
C LYS A 64 -11.91 15.53 -12.51
N LEU A 65 -12.41 16.69 -12.06
CA LEU A 65 -11.65 17.54 -11.14
C LEU A 65 -11.42 16.85 -9.79
N PRO A 66 -12.42 16.25 -9.12
CA PRO A 66 -12.17 15.41 -7.94
C PRO A 66 -11.16 14.29 -8.16
N VAL A 67 -11.25 13.56 -9.28
CA VAL A 67 -10.32 12.46 -9.60
C VAL A 67 -8.88 12.96 -9.76
N ALA A 68 -8.67 14.15 -10.34
CA ALA A 68 -7.36 14.79 -10.44
C ALA A 68 -6.82 15.25 -9.08
N LEU A 69 -7.68 15.56 -8.10
CA LEU A 69 -7.28 16.03 -6.78
C LEU A 69 -7.08 14.90 -5.77
N VAL A 70 -7.64 13.71 -6.00
CA VAL A 70 -7.72 12.63 -5.00
C VAL A 70 -6.36 12.25 -4.39
N TYR A 71 -5.29 12.22 -5.19
CA TYR A 71 -3.97 11.83 -4.72
C TYR A 71 -3.30 12.94 -3.91
N PHE A 72 -3.42 14.20 -4.34
CA PHE A 72 -3.00 15.35 -3.55
C PHE A 72 -3.70 15.36 -2.19
N LEU A 73 -5.03 15.20 -2.18
CA LEU A 73 -5.82 15.21 -0.94
C LEU A 73 -5.39 14.08 0.00
N ARG A 74 -5.08 12.89 -0.54
CA ARG A 74 -4.52 11.77 0.22
C ARG A 74 -3.17 12.11 0.84
N LEU A 75 -2.22 12.60 0.03
CA LEU A 75 -0.86 12.93 0.50
C LEU A 75 -0.86 13.99 1.61
N ARG A 76 -1.81 14.91 1.58
CA ARG A 76 -1.94 15.99 2.57
C ARG A 76 -2.88 15.66 3.73
N GLY A 77 -3.46 14.45 3.76
CA GLY A 77 -4.39 14.05 4.82
C GLY A 77 -5.69 14.85 4.82
N HIS A 78 -6.08 15.44 3.69
CA HIS A 78 -7.36 16.15 3.51
C HIS A 78 -8.52 15.17 3.31
N ASN A 79 -8.69 14.25 4.24
CA ASN A 79 -9.62 13.11 4.10
C ASN A 79 -11.09 13.53 3.98
N SER A 80 -11.51 14.59 4.67
CA SER A 80 -12.87 15.12 4.56
C SER A 80 -13.18 15.68 3.16
N TYR A 81 -12.28 16.49 2.59
CA TYR A 81 -12.42 16.97 1.22
C TYR A 81 -12.38 15.82 0.22
N ARG A 82 -11.51 14.84 0.44
CA ARG A 82 -11.43 13.68 -0.46
C ARG A 82 -12.73 12.88 -0.47
N LEU A 83 -13.35 12.70 0.69
CA LEU A 83 -14.64 12.03 0.82
C LEU A 83 -15.73 12.81 0.06
N GLU A 84 -15.89 14.11 0.37
CA GLU A 84 -16.91 14.96 -0.25
C GLU A 84 -16.79 15.03 -1.79
N LEU A 85 -15.57 15.27 -2.27
CA LEU A 85 -15.32 15.41 -3.70
C LEU A 85 -15.48 14.06 -4.44
N SER A 86 -15.10 12.93 -3.82
CA SER A 86 -15.31 11.61 -4.43
C SER A 86 -16.79 11.24 -4.50
N THR A 87 -17.59 11.58 -3.48
CA THR A 87 -19.06 11.44 -3.52
C THR A 87 -19.65 12.24 -4.68
N THR A 88 -19.24 13.50 -4.83
CA THR A 88 -19.68 14.36 -5.93
C THR A 88 -19.34 13.75 -7.29
N ALA A 89 -18.15 13.17 -7.44
CA ALA A 89 -17.72 12.51 -8.67
C ALA A 89 -18.56 11.28 -9.02
N VAL A 90 -18.95 10.48 -8.03
CA VAL A 90 -19.86 9.33 -8.24
C VAL A 90 -21.22 9.82 -8.73
N GLU A 91 -21.80 10.85 -8.09
CA GLU A 91 -23.09 11.40 -8.50
C GLU A 91 -23.06 12.01 -9.91
N ALA A 92 -22.01 12.76 -10.23
CA ALA A 92 -21.81 13.33 -11.56
C ALA A 92 -21.67 12.25 -12.64
N SER A 93 -20.87 11.21 -12.38
CA SER A 93 -20.69 10.08 -13.30
C SER A 93 -22.01 9.32 -13.53
N ARG A 94 -22.82 9.14 -12.49
CA ARG A 94 -24.16 8.54 -12.59
C ARG A 94 -25.14 9.39 -13.40
N ARG A 95 -25.11 10.72 -13.26
CA ARG A 95 -25.93 11.63 -14.09
C ARG A 95 -25.53 11.58 -15.56
N LEU A 96 -24.22 11.46 -15.87
CA LEU A 96 -23.73 11.21 -17.22
C LEU A 96 -24.15 9.85 -17.78
N ARG A 97 -24.54 8.91 -16.90
CA ARG A 97 -24.80 7.50 -17.24
C ARG A 97 -23.59 6.82 -17.87
N ASP A 98 -22.40 7.26 -17.51
CA ASP A 98 -21.15 6.66 -17.95
C ASP A 98 -20.59 5.78 -16.84
N ARG A 99 -20.53 4.48 -17.12
CA ARG A 99 -20.12 3.44 -16.18
C ARG A 99 -18.61 3.43 -15.95
N TRP A 100 -17.82 3.93 -16.90
CA TRP A 100 -16.37 3.96 -16.77
C TRP A 100 -15.87 4.95 -15.70
N PRO A 101 -16.23 6.26 -15.72
CA PRO A 101 -15.87 7.19 -14.66
C PRO A 101 -16.63 6.92 -13.36
N GLU A 102 -17.80 6.27 -13.41
CA GLU A 102 -18.49 5.80 -12.21
C GLU A 102 -17.63 4.78 -11.45
N THR A 103 -17.04 3.80 -12.16
CA THR A 103 -16.14 2.81 -11.56
C THR A 103 -14.96 3.47 -10.86
N TRP A 104 -14.28 4.42 -11.54
CA TRP A 104 -13.16 5.13 -10.95
C TRP A 104 -13.59 5.94 -9.74
N SER A 105 -14.67 6.72 -9.86
CA SER A 105 -15.17 7.55 -8.76
C SER A 105 -15.56 6.72 -7.53
N LEU A 106 -16.15 5.54 -7.73
CA LEU A 106 -16.46 4.59 -6.65
C LEU A 106 -15.19 4.06 -5.97
N ILE A 107 -14.13 3.78 -6.72
CA ILE A 107 -12.83 3.40 -6.15
C ILE A 107 -12.23 4.57 -5.35
N CYS A 108 -12.32 5.80 -5.84
CA CYS A 108 -11.87 6.97 -5.10
C CYS A 108 -12.63 7.16 -3.79
N LEU A 109 -13.96 6.99 -3.82
CA LEU A 109 -14.84 7.10 -2.66
C LEU A 109 -14.53 6.01 -1.63
N GLY A 110 -14.47 4.73 -2.05
CA GLY A 110 -14.10 3.64 -1.16
C GLY A 110 -12.69 3.80 -0.58
N GLY A 111 -11.75 4.34 -1.34
CA GLY A 111 -10.42 4.69 -0.83
C GLY A 111 -10.46 5.81 0.21
N ALA A 112 -11.34 6.80 0.02
CA ALA A 112 -11.55 7.87 0.98
C ALA A 112 -12.11 7.36 2.31
N GLU A 113 -13.10 6.48 2.26
CA GLU A 113 -13.72 5.82 3.40
C GLU A 113 -12.75 4.87 4.11
N SER A 114 -11.94 4.12 3.35
CA SER A 114 -10.98 3.19 3.92
C SER A 114 -9.90 3.88 4.75
N ASP A 115 -9.35 5.02 4.30
CA ASP A 115 -8.36 5.75 5.13
C ASP A 115 -9.03 6.52 6.30
N LEU A 116 -10.36 6.65 6.30
CA LEU A 116 -11.16 7.14 7.43
C LEU A 116 -11.62 5.99 8.36
N GLU A 117 -11.11 4.77 8.15
CA GLU A 117 -11.47 3.56 8.89
C GLU A 117 -12.97 3.18 8.80
N ARG A 118 -13.69 3.72 7.81
CA ARG A 118 -15.09 3.37 7.49
C ARG A 118 -15.12 2.15 6.58
N HIS A 119 -14.63 1.03 7.09
CA HIS A 119 -14.38 -0.17 6.29
C HIS A 119 -15.66 -0.79 5.70
N GLU A 120 -16.78 -0.74 6.42
CA GLU A 120 -18.08 -1.20 5.91
C GLU A 120 -18.54 -0.39 4.70
N ASP A 121 -18.45 0.94 4.78
CA ASP A 121 -18.83 1.84 3.67
C ASP A 121 -17.90 1.64 2.47
N ALA A 122 -16.59 1.57 2.73
CA ALA A 122 -15.59 1.30 1.69
C ALA A 122 -15.85 -0.03 0.99
N LEU A 123 -16.24 -1.07 1.73
CA LEU A 123 -16.56 -2.37 1.17
C LEU A 123 -17.77 -2.30 0.24
N VAL A 124 -18.80 -1.52 0.60
CA VAL A 124 -19.98 -1.31 -0.26
C VAL A 124 -19.55 -0.67 -1.58
N HIS A 125 -18.82 0.45 -1.56
CA HIS A 125 -18.43 1.15 -2.77
C HIS A 125 -17.42 0.39 -3.63
N PHE A 126 -16.44 -0.32 -3.03
CA PHE A 126 -15.53 -1.17 -3.79
C PHE A 126 -16.25 -2.38 -4.41
N THR A 127 -17.23 -2.95 -3.72
CA THR A 127 -18.04 -4.05 -4.28
C THR A 127 -18.92 -3.54 -5.42
N GLU A 128 -19.46 -2.32 -5.30
CA GLU A 128 -20.18 -1.69 -6.40
C GLU A 128 -19.26 -1.43 -7.60
N ALA A 129 -18.06 -0.89 -7.38
CA ALA A 129 -17.06 -0.70 -8.44
C ALA A 129 -16.66 -2.02 -9.12
N LEU A 130 -16.57 -3.11 -8.36
CA LEU A 130 -16.34 -4.45 -8.91
C LEU A 130 -17.49 -4.88 -9.83
N ARG A 131 -18.73 -4.70 -9.39
CA ARG A 131 -19.91 -5.03 -10.21
C ARG A 131 -19.97 -4.19 -11.49
N VAL A 132 -19.73 -2.87 -11.40
CA VAL A 132 -19.76 -1.98 -12.57
C VAL A 132 -18.63 -2.30 -13.55
N SER A 133 -17.42 -2.59 -13.06
CA SER A 133 -16.30 -3.00 -13.93
C SER A 133 -16.57 -4.30 -14.68
N GLN A 134 -17.25 -5.26 -14.05
CA GLN A 134 -17.74 -6.49 -14.70
C GLN A 134 -18.80 -6.19 -15.76
N ASP A 135 -19.77 -5.32 -15.47
CA ASP A 135 -20.83 -4.93 -16.42
C ASP A 135 -20.24 -4.32 -17.72
N ILE A 136 -19.16 -3.55 -17.61
CA ILE A 136 -18.46 -2.95 -18.77
C ILE A 136 -17.35 -3.83 -19.36
N ASN A 137 -17.14 -5.03 -18.82
CA ASN A 137 -16.08 -5.96 -19.22
C ASN A 137 -14.66 -5.35 -19.18
N ASP A 138 -14.40 -4.42 -18.27
CA ASP A 138 -13.06 -3.84 -18.08
C ASP A 138 -12.28 -4.68 -17.07
N ARG A 139 -11.50 -5.64 -17.58
CA ARG A 139 -10.71 -6.57 -16.77
C ARG A 139 -9.68 -5.86 -15.88
N ARG A 140 -9.18 -4.69 -16.30
CA ARG A 140 -8.20 -3.93 -15.49
C ARG A 140 -8.89 -3.32 -14.27
N TRP A 141 -10.05 -2.70 -14.47
CA TRP A 141 -10.83 -2.18 -13.35
C TRP A 141 -11.38 -3.29 -12.45
N GLU A 142 -11.78 -4.42 -13.03
CA GLU A 142 -12.24 -5.57 -12.26
C GLU A 142 -11.15 -6.09 -11.31
N ALA A 143 -9.93 -6.29 -11.80
CA ALA A 143 -8.80 -6.70 -10.96
C ALA A 143 -8.47 -5.67 -9.88
N THR A 144 -8.61 -4.38 -10.18
CA THR A 144 -8.36 -3.28 -9.23
C THR A 144 -9.43 -3.22 -8.14
N SER A 145 -10.71 -3.31 -8.51
CA SER A 145 -11.82 -3.33 -7.56
C SER A 145 -11.79 -4.58 -6.68
N ALA A 146 -11.55 -5.76 -7.26
CA ALA A 146 -11.39 -7.01 -6.49
C ALA A 146 -10.23 -6.93 -5.49
N TYR A 147 -9.12 -6.31 -5.89
CA TYR A 147 -7.98 -6.04 -4.99
C TYR A 147 -8.38 -5.17 -3.80
N ASN A 148 -9.16 -4.10 -4.03
CA ASN A 148 -9.61 -3.19 -2.98
C ASN A 148 -10.64 -3.83 -2.06
N VAL A 149 -11.63 -4.56 -2.60
CA VAL A 149 -12.58 -5.36 -1.80
C VAL A 149 -11.82 -6.31 -0.88
N ALA A 150 -10.86 -7.07 -1.42
CA ALA A 150 -10.07 -8.00 -0.64
C ALA A 150 -9.24 -7.32 0.46
N TRP A 151 -8.66 -6.15 0.15
CA TRP A 151 -7.91 -5.36 1.13
C TRP A 151 -8.81 -4.92 2.29
N THR A 152 -9.99 -4.37 2.00
CA THR A 152 -10.95 -3.94 3.01
C THR A 152 -11.46 -5.12 3.85
N LEU A 153 -11.79 -6.26 3.23
CA LEU A 153 -12.17 -7.48 3.95
C LEU A 153 -11.06 -7.94 4.91
N ARG A 154 -9.80 -7.87 4.49
CA ARG A 154 -8.66 -8.18 5.36
C ARG A 154 -8.57 -7.24 6.56
N LEU A 155 -8.75 -5.92 6.37
CA LEU A 155 -8.76 -4.96 7.48
C LEU A 155 -9.87 -5.25 8.49
N MET A 156 -11.00 -5.78 8.02
CA MET A 156 -12.12 -6.23 8.85
C MET A 156 -11.92 -7.64 9.46
N GLY A 157 -10.76 -8.28 9.26
CA GLY A 157 -10.49 -9.64 9.74
C GLY A 157 -11.22 -10.76 9.00
N ARG A 158 -11.90 -10.47 7.88
CA ARG A 158 -12.65 -11.42 7.05
C ARG A 158 -11.73 -12.12 6.06
N TYR A 159 -10.75 -12.86 6.57
CA TYR A 159 -9.63 -13.38 5.78
C TYR A 159 -10.02 -14.39 4.68
N GLU A 160 -11.01 -15.26 4.91
CA GLU A 160 -11.49 -16.19 3.86
C GLU A 160 -12.11 -15.46 2.68
N GLU A 161 -12.93 -14.45 2.95
CA GLU A 161 -13.58 -13.67 1.90
C GLU A 161 -12.54 -12.83 1.15
N ALA A 162 -11.56 -12.26 1.87
CA ALA A 162 -10.43 -11.57 1.25
C ALA A 162 -9.62 -12.50 0.34
N LEU A 163 -9.37 -13.75 0.78
CA LEU A 163 -8.64 -14.75 0.02
C LEU A 163 -9.37 -15.13 -1.27
N HIS A 164 -10.70 -15.34 -1.20
CA HIS A 164 -11.52 -15.59 -2.38
C HIS A 164 -11.39 -14.45 -3.41
N ARG A 165 -11.53 -13.21 -2.97
CA ARG A 165 -11.40 -12.02 -3.83
C ARG A 165 -9.99 -11.82 -4.40
N ARG A 166 -8.93 -12.17 -3.65
CA ARG A 166 -7.56 -12.17 -4.18
C ARG A 166 -7.33 -13.23 -5.24
N ARG A 167 -7.92 -14.42 -5.10
CA ARG A 167 -7.85 -15.47 -6.13
C ARG A 167 -8.56 -15.07 -7.41
N GLU A 168 -9.71 -14.42 -7.32
CA GLU A 168 -10.38 -13.82 -8.49
C GLU A 168 -9.45 -12.81 -9.18
N ALA A 169 -8.89 -11.86 -8.44
CA ALA A 169 -7.95 -10.88 -8.98
C ALA A 169 -6.69 -11.50 -9.59
N LEU A 170 -6.18 -12.60 -9.01
CA LEU A 170 -5.05 -13.35 -9.55
C LEU A 170 -5.40 -13.97 -10.91
N ALA A 171 -6.56 -14.63 -11.02
CA ALA A 171 -7.02 -15.22 -12.27
C ALA A 171 -7.12 -14.17 -13.38
N ILE A 172 -7.69 -13.00 -13.09
CA ILE A 172 -7.77 -11.89 -14.04
C ILE A 172 -6.36 -11.46 -14.49
N ARG A 173 -5.42 -11.26 -13.57
CA ARG A 173 -4.04 -10.85 -13.88
C ARG A 173 -3.30 -11.88 -14.74
N GLN A 174 -3.55 -13.17 -14.50
CA GLN A 174 -2.98 -14.25 -15.31
C GLN A 174 -3.57 -14.28 -16.72
N GLU A 175 -4.89 -14.11 -16.85
CA GLU A 175 -5.57 -14.01 -18.15
C GLU A 175 -5.12 -12.80 -18.97
N THR A 176 -4.89 -11.65 -18.34
CA THR A 176 -4.42 -10.44 -19.01
C THR A 176 -2.91 -10.38 -19.20
N GLY A 177 -2.16 -11.34 -18.65
CA GLY A 177 -0.70 -11.39 -18.72
C GLY A 177 0.00 -10.29 -17.93
N ASP A 178 -0.62 -9.76 -16.85
CA ASP A 178 -0.03 -8.74 -15.99
C ASP A 178 1.06 -9.34 -15.07
N ARG A 179 2.25 -9.53 -15.65
CA ARG A 179 3.42 -10.10 -14.99
C ARG A 179 3.94 -9.27 -13.82
N ARG A 180 3.63 -7.98 -13.75
CA ARG A 180 4.03 -7.11 -12.62
C ARG A 180 3.08 -7.27 -11.46
N ALA A 181 1.78 -7.33 -11.71
CA ALA A 181 0.78 -7.40 -10.67
C ALA A 181 0.57 -8.82 -10.11
N GLU A 182 0.89 -9.87 -10.89
CA GLU A 182 0.76 -11.27 -10.46
C GLU A 182 1.58 -11.60 -9.19
N PRO A 183 2.90 -11.34 -9.11
CA PRO A 183 3.71 -11.56 -7.90
C PRO A 183 3.19 -10.82 -6.67
N ILE A 184 2.72 -9.57 -6.87
CA ILE A 184 2.14 -8.76 -5.80
C ILE A 184 0.90 -9.48 -5.23
N THR A 185 0.01 -9.99 -6.08
CA THR A 185 -1.19 -10.72 -5.63
C THR A 185 -0.82 -11.98 -4.88
N LEU A 186 0.14 -12.76 -5.40
CA LEU A 186 0.59 -14.00 -4.78
C LEU A 186 1.14 -13.74 -3.36
N SER A 187 1.94 -12.69 -3.17
CA SER A 187 2.45 -12.32 -1.84
C SER A 187 1.34 -11.96 -0.84
N GLU A 188 0.22 -11.42 -1.32
CA GLU A 188 -0.92 -11.05 -0.49
C GLU A 188 -1.81 -12.25 -0.17
N ILE A 189 -1.93 -13.19 -1.11
CA ILE A 189 -2.54 -14.49 -0.86
C ILE A 189 -1.74 -15.23 0.22
N GLY A 190 -0.40 -15.26 0.11
CA GLY A 190 0.47 -15.86 1.13
C GLY A 190 0.25 -15.25 2.52
N ALA A 191 0.08 -13.93 2.60
CA ALA A 191 -0.22 -13.25 3.87
C ALA A 191 -1.60 -13.65 4.43
N LEU A 192 -2.60 -13.80 3.58
CA LEU A 192 -3.94 -14.24 3.99
C LEU A 192 -3.95 -15.69 4.46
N GLU A 193 -3.24 -16.59 3.77
CA GLU A 193 -3.10 -17.99 4.19
C GLU A 193 -2.39 -18.09 5.56
N LEU A 194 -1.37 -17.27 5.81
CA LEU A 194 -0.76 -17.18 7.15
C LEU A 194 -1.76 -16.72 8.23
N ASN A 195 -2.55 -15.68 7.96
CA ASN A 195 -3.58 -15.21 8.89
C ASN A 195 -4.65 -16.28 9.17
N LEU A 196 -4.89 -17.18 8.22
CA LEU A 196 -5.80 -18.31 8.34
C LEU A 196 -5.15 -19.54 9.02
N GLY A 197 -3.89 -19.45 9.44
CA GLY A 197 -3.17 -20.57 10.06
C GLY A 197 -2.79 -21.68 9.07
N ARG A 198 -2.57 -21.33 7.79
CA ARG A 198 -2.25 -22.24 6.68
C ARG A 198 -0.82 -22.00 6.16
N PRO A 199 0.22 -22.32 6.96
CA PRO A 199 1.59 -21.97 6.62
C PRO A 199 2.14 -22.72 5.40
N ALA A 200 1.64 -23.93 5.10
CA ALA A 200 2.07 -24.69 3.93
C ALA A 200 1.62 -23.99 2.62
N GLN A 201 0.35 -23.61 2.55
CA GLN A 201 -0.22 -22.86 1.42
C GLN A 201 0.45 -21.50 1.30
N ALA A 202 0.68 -20.81 2.42
CA ALA A 202 1.39 -19.54 2.40
C ALA A 202 2.82 -19.65 1.83
N TYR A 203 3.54 -20.73 2.17
CA TYR A 203 4.88 -20.99 1.64
C TYR A 203 4.86 -21.06 0.12
N GLU A 204 3.97 -21.88 -0.45
CA GLU A 204 3.83 -22.07 -1.89
C GLU A 204 3.55 -20.74 -2.60
N GLU A 205 2.66 -19.92 -2.06
CA GLU A 205 2.29 -18.64 -2.66
C GLU A 205 3.41 -17.60 -2.56
N TYR A 206 4.15 -17.57 -1.44
CA TYR A 206 5.32 -16.70 -1.31
C TYR A 206 6.49 -17.13 -2.19
N GLU A 207 6.71 -18.44 -2.41
CA GLU A 207 7.73 -18.91 -3.34
C GLU A 207 7.40 -18.51 -4.78
N ARG A 208 6.13 -18.67 -5.20
CA ARG A 208 5.66 -18.22 -6.51
C ARG A 208 5.80 -16.71 -6.67
N ALA A 209 5.44 -15.94 -5.63
CA ALA A 209 5.62 -14.48 -5.62
C ALA A 209 7.10 -14.09 -5.74
N LEU A 210 7.99 -14.76 -5.01
CA LEU A 210 9.43 -14.52 -5.05
C LEU A 210 10.01 -14.80 -6.44
N ALA A 211 9.64 -15.92 -7.06
CA ALA A 211 10.08 -16.28 -8.40
C ALA A 211 9.69 -15.21 -9.43
N GLY A 212 8.40 -14.83 -9.48
CA GLY A 212 7.93 -13.81 -10.41
C GLY A 212 8.48 -12.40 -10.13
N ALA A 213 8.71 -12.05 -8.86
CA ALA A 213 9.36 -10.79 -8.50
C ALA A 213 10.81 -10.73 -9.01
N ARG A 214 11.55 -11.83 -8.90
CA ARG A 214 12.93 -11.93 -9.44
C ARG A 214 12.96 -11.87 -10.96
N GLU A 215 12.02 -12.55 -11.63
CA GLU A 215 11.89 -12.50 -13.10
C GLU A 215 11.64 -11.09 -13.62
N THR A 216 10.87 -10.28 -12.88
CA THR A 216 10.51 -8.91 -13.25
C THR A 216 11.39 -7.83 -12.63
N ALA A 217 12.40 -8.23 -11.84
CA ALA A 217 13.23 -7.34 -11.03
C ALA A 217 12.42 -6.40 -10.09
N ASP A 218 11.25 -6.85 -9.62
CA ASP A 218 10.43 -6.17 -8.62
C ASP A 218 11.01 -6.41 -7.21
N LEU A 219 12.02 -5.60 -6.87
CA LEU A 219 12.71 -5.69 -5.58
C LEU A 219 11.78 -5.47 -4.36
N PRO A 220 10.80 -4.54 -4.36
CA PRO A 220 9.81 -4.44 -3.29
C PRO A 220 9.03 -5.74 -3.04
N THR A 221 8.52 -6.38 -4.08
CA THR A 221 7.78 -7.65 -3.94
C THR A 221 8.70 -8.81 -3.56
N GLU A 222 9.94 -8.83 -4.06
CA GLU A 222 10.96 -9.79 -3.63
C GLU A 222 11.22 -9.68 -2.12
N ALA A 223 11.50 -8.48 -1.62
CA ALA A 223 11.72 -8.24 -0.18
C ALA A 223 10.53 -8.68 0.68
N LYS A 224 9.30 -8.37 0.25
CA LYS A 224 8.08 -8.77 0.95
C LYS A 224 7.89 -10.27 0.98
N SER A 225 8.15 -10.95 -0.15
CA SER A 225 8.01 -12.40 -0.25
C SER A 225 9.06 -13.14 0.57
N LEU A 226 10.31 -12.67 0.58
CA LEU A 226 11.37 -13.18 1.44
C LEU A 226 11.00 -13.06 2.93
N HIS A 227 10.49 -11.90 3.36
CA HIS A 227 10.03 -11.73 4.73
C HIS A 227 8.84 -12.65 5.06
N GLY A 228 7.89 -12.80 4.13
CA GLY A 228 6.76 -13.74 4.26
C GLY A 228 7.20 -15.20 4.41
N LEU A 229 8.20 -15.65 3.64
CA LEU A 229 8.81 -16.98 3.81
C LEU A 229 9.46 -17.14 5.19
N GLY A 230 10.09 -16.09 5.70
CA GLY A 230 10.58 -16.04 7.08
C GLY A 230 9.45 -16.22 8.10
N ASP A 231 8.33 -15.48 7.94
CA ASP A 231 7.15 -15.60 8.81
C ASP A 231 6.56 -17.02 8.79
N VAL A 232 6.50 -17.65 7.62
CA VAL A 232 6.08 -19.05 7.48
C VAL A 232 7.01 -20.00 8.24
N CYS A 233 8.34 -19.88 8.04
CA CYS A 233 9.32 -20.73 8.70
C CYS A 233 9.27 -20.54 10.22
N LYS A 234 9.09 -19.29 10.69
CA LYS A 234 8.90 -18.94 12.10
C LYS A 234 7.67 -19.63 12.68
N ALA A 235 6.52 -19.57 12.00
CA ALA A 235 5.28 -20.24 12.42
C ALA A 235 5.42 -21.77 12.50
N GLN A 236 6.34 -22.35 11.72
CA GLN A 236 6.62 -23.79 11.71
C GLN A 236 7.79 -24.20 12.62
N GLY A 237 8.41 -23.27 13.34
CA GLY A 237 9.56 -23.54 14.23
C GLY A 237 10.87 -23.85 13.49
N ARG A 238 10.98 -23.51 12.20
CA ARG A 238 12.16 -23.76 11.36
C ARG A 238 13.18 -22.62 11.48
N THR A 239 13.74 -22.45 12.68
CA THR A 239 14.51 -21.25 13.07
C THR A 239 15.68 -20.91 12.15
N SER A 240 16.45 -21.90 11.69
CA SER A 240 17.58 -21.66 10.78
C SER A 240 17.13 -21.10 9.42
N GLU A 241 16.02 -21.60 8.87
CA GLU A 241 15.46 -21.08 7.61
C GLU A 241 14.88 -19.69 7.81
N THR A 242 14.19 -19.44 8.93
CA THR A 242 13.66 -18.11 9.28
C THR A 242 14.74 -17.03 9.25
N ILE A 243 15.88 -17.29 9.90
CA ILE A 243 17.02 -16.36 9.92
C ILE A 243 17.51 -16.10 8.50
N GLY A 244 17.72 -17.14 7.69
CA GLY A 244 18.20 -17.00 6.32
C GLY A 244 17.25 -16.22 5.41
N TRP A 245 15.94 -16.37 5.57
CA TRP A 245 14.94 -15.61 4.83
C TRP A 245 14.89 -14.13 5.25
N TYR A 246 14.93 -13.85 6.55
CA TYR A 246 14.97 -12.47 7.03
C TYR A 246 16.26 -11.74 6.67
N GLU A 247 17.43 -12.40 6.68
CA GLU A 247 18.70 -11.83 6.23
C GLU A 247 18.65 -11.40 4.75
N GLN A 248 18.05 -12.24 3.89
CA GLN A 248 17.82 -11.89 2.49
C GLN A 248 16.84 -10.71 2.36
N ALA A 249 15.73 -10.71 3.11
CA ALA A 249 14.77 -9.60 3.10
C ALA A 249 15.43 -8.27 3.52
N VAL A 250 16.20 -8.26 4.61
CA VAL A 250 16.98 -7.10 5.08
C VAL A 250 17.90 -6.58 3.97
N THR A 251 18.61 -7.48 3.29
CA THR A 251 19.52 -7.12 2.19
C THR A 251 18.80 -6.40 1.06
N VAL A 252 17.66 -6.94 0.61
CA VAL A 252 16.88 -6.33 -0.47
C VAL A 252 16.23 -5.02 -0.02
N ARG A 253 15.64 -4.97 1.18
CA ARG A 253 15.01 -3.75 1.73
C ARG A 253 16.00 -2.60 1.86
N ARG A 254 17.23 -2.89 2.28
CA ARG A 254 18.32 -1.90 2.32
C ARG A 254 18.66 -1.36 0.93
N ARG A 255 18.67 -2.22 -0.10
CA ARG A 255 18.95 -1.82 -1.49
C ARG A 255 17.86 -0.90 -2.08
N VAL A 256 16.59 -1.14 -1.74
CA VAL A 256 15.45 -0.35 -2.28
C VAL A 256 15.09 0.87 -1.42
N GLY A 257 15.70 1.03 -0.24
CA GLY A 257 15.37 2.13 0.67
C GLY A 257 14.01 2.00 1.36
N ASP A 258 13.47 0.78 1.47
CA ASP A 258 12.25 0.49 2.23
C ASP A 258 12.58 0.51 3.73
N LEU A 259 12.62 1.71 4.32
CA LEU A 259 13.01 1.91 5.72
C LEU A 259 12.05 1.20 6.70
N LEU A 260 10.73 1.31 6.48
CA LEU A 260 9.74 0.70 7.38
C LEU A 260 9.85 -0.83 7.34
N GLY A 261 9.93 -1.41 6.13
CA GLY A 261 10.16 -2.83 6.01
C GLY A 261 11.53 -3.22 6.60
N LEU A 262 12.58 -2.45 6.36
CA LEU A 262 13.92 -2.76 6.86
C LEU A 262 13.91 -2.87 8.39
N ALA A 263 13.33 -1.89 9.08
CA ALA A 263 13.17 -1.92 10.53
C ALA A 263 12.42 -3.18 10.99
N ARG A 264 11.29 -3.51 10.36
CA ARG A 264 10.53 -4.72 10.69
C ARG A 264 11.33 -6.00 10.51
N SER A 265 12.03 -6.18 9.39
CA SER A 265 12.84 -7.38 9.15
C SER A 265 14.01 -7.48 10.11
N LEU A 266 14.65 -6.36 10.47
CA LEU A 266 15.74 -6.33 11.46
C LEU A 266 15.25 -6.69 12.86
N MET A 267 14.08 -6.21 13.27
CA MET A 267 13.46 -6.56 14.55
C MET A 267 13.16 -8.06 14.64
N ASP A 268 12.50 -8.60 13.61
CA ASP A 268 12.17 -10.03 13.55
C ASP A 268 13.44 -10.89 13.50
N LEU A 269 14.43 -10.50 12.69
CA LEU A 269 15.73 -11.16 12.64
C LEU A 269 16.45 -11.13 13.99
N GLY A 270 16.50 -9.97 14.65
CA GLY A 270 17.10 -9.80 15.97
C GLY A 270 16.48 -10.74 17.01
N GLY A 271 15.15 -10.83 17.03
CA GLY A 271 14.44 -11.77 17.90
C GLY A 271 14.79 -13.24 17.63
N GLN A 272 14.90 -13.65 16.37
CA GLN A 272 15.29 -15.02 16.01
C GLN A 272 16.75 -15.33 16.35
N LEU A 273 17.66 -14.39 16.12
CA LEU A 273 19.07 -14.51 16.48
C LEU A 273 19.26 -14.62 17.99
N ALA A 274 18.49 -13.86 18.78
CA ALA A 274 18.47 -13.93 20.23
C ALA A 274 18.06 -15.34 20.71
N ALA A 275 17.00 -15.89 20.12
CA ALA A 275 16.47 -17.21 20.49
C ALA A 275 17.47 -18.36 20.26
N VAL A 276 18.40 -18.21 19.31
CA VAL A 276 19.46 -19.21 19.04
C VAL A 276 20.78 -18.87 19.74
N GLY A 277 20.80 -17.94 20.68
CA GLY A 277 21.99 -17.56 21.45
C GLY A 277 23.01 -16.71 20.68
N ARG A 278 22.68 -16.21 19.48
CA ARG A 278 23.54 -15.29 18.69
C ARG A 278 23.38 -13.85 19.18
N ALA A 279 23.60 -13.63 20.47
CA ALA A 279 23.28 -12.38 21.18
C ALA A 279 23.97 -11.13 20.60
N ALA A 280 25.24 -11.24 20.20
CA ALA A 280 25.98 -10.10 19.62
C ALA A 280 25.35 -9.63 18.29
N VAL A 281 25.07 -10.57 17.38
CA VAL A 281 24.47 -10.28 16.07
C VAL A 281 23.01 -9.82 16.22
N ALA A 282 22.27 -10.39 17.17
CA ALA A 282 20.93 -9.94 17.51
C ALA A 282 20.92 -8.47 17.94
N ARG A 283 21.85 -8.08 18.83
CA ARG A 283 22.01 -6.70 19.29
C ARG A 283 22.33 -5.75 18.12
N GLU A 284 23.22 -6.13 17.22
CA GLU A 284 23.56 -5.32 16.04
C GLU A 284 22.32 -5.06 15.16
N ALA A 285 21.53 -6.11 14.87
CA ALA A 285 20.31 -5.97 14.08
C ALA A 285 19.27 -5.05 14.76
N LEU A 286 19.08 -5.19 16.07
CA LEU A 286 18.14 -4.34 16.83
C LEU A 286 18.62 -2.88 16.94
N VAL A 287 19.93 -2.64 17.06
CA VAL A 287 20.50 -1.28 17.04
C VAL A 287 20.30 -0.62 15.68
N GLU A 288 20.51 -1.36 14.59
CA GLU A 288 20.21 -0.86 13.24
C GLU A 288 18.71 -0.55 13.09
N ALA A 289 17.82 -1.41 13.60
CA ALA A 289 16.38 -1.16 13.59
C ALA A 289 16.01 0.15 14.30
N VAL A 290 16.60 0.44 15.47
CA VAL A 290 16.38 1.70 16.20
C VAL A 290 16.82 2.90 15.35
N ALA A 291 18.00 2.85 14.72
CA ALA A 291 18.49 3.94 13.89
C ALA A 291 17.56 4.23 12.69
N VAL A 292 17.01 3.18 12.08
CA VAL A 292 16.02 3.29 11.00
C VAL A 292 14.70 3.89 11.52
N LEU A 293 14.18 3.41 12.65
CA LEU A 293 12.95 3.93 13.25
C LEU A 293 13.09 5.39 13.70
N ASP A 294 14.26 5.80 14.20
CA ASP A 294 14.57 7.20 14.54
C ASP A 294 14.54 8.10 13.30
N THR A 295 15.05 7.62 12.18
CA THR A 295 14.96 8.34 10.89
C THR A 295 13.51 8.54 10.48
N LEU A 296 12.65 7.55 10.74
CA LEU A 296 11.20 7.62 10.48
C LEU A 296 10.43 8.41 11.55
N ARG A 297 11.06 8.75 12.68
CA ARG A 297 10.39 9.27 13.89
C ARG A 297 9.26 8.36 14.37
N ASP A 298 9.46 7.06 14.22
CA ASP A 298 8.50 6.04 14.60
C ASP A 298 8.61 5.74 16.11
N PRO A 299 7.50 5.80 16.88
CA PRO A 299 7.52 5.59 18.33
C PRO A 299 7.98 4.17 18.73
N MET A 300 7.90 3.19 17.82
CA MET A 300 8.39 1.83 18.05
C MET A 300 9.90 1.80 18.40
N ALA A 301 10.66 2.85 18.05
CA ALA A 301 12.06 2.97 18.43
C ALA A 301 12.25 2.84 19.95
N GLU A 302 11.33 3.36 20.76
CA GLU A 302 11.42 3.28 22.23
C GLU A 302 11.22 1.86 22.76
N ASP A 303 10.30 1.10 22.16
CA ASP A 303 10.05 -0.29 22.54
C ASP A 303 11.25 -1.18 22.21
N VAL A 304 11.87 -0.96 21.04
CA VAL A 304 13.10 -1.69 20.66
C VAL A 304 14.26 -1.31 21.59
N ARG A 305 14.40 -0.04 21.98
CA ARG A 305 15.41 0.38 22.98
C ARG A 305 15.19 -0.27 24.33
N ARG A 306 13.94 -0.41 24.78
CA ARG A 306 13.60 -1.08 26.04
C ARG A 306 14.03 -2.55 25.99
N CYS A 307 13.68 -3.25 24.90
CA CYS A 307 14.12 -4.63 24.66
C CYS A 307 15.66 -4.75 24.67
N LEU A 308 16.36 -3.80 24.04
CA LEU A 308 17.81 -3.73 24.06
C LEU A 308 18.39 -3.56 25.48
N ALA A 309 17.80 -2.70 26.31
CA ALA A 309 18.24 -2.46 27.68
C ALA A 309 18.02 -3.69 28.59
N GLU A 310 16.87 -4.36 28.44
CA GLU A 310 16.51 -5.53 29.25
C GLU A 310 17.37 -6.76 28.93
N HIS A 311 17.68 -7.00 27.66
CA HIS A 311 18.34 -8.22 27.21
C HIS A 311 19.83 -8.06 26.88
N TYR A 312 20.29 -6.83 26.66
CA TYR A 312 21.65 -6.52 26.22
C TYR A 312 22.26 -5.30 26.92
N GLY A 313 21.59 -4.75 27.94
CA GLY A 313 22.19 -3.77 28.85
C GLY A 313 23.37 -4.38 29.61
N GLU A 314 24.33 -3.55 30.02
CA GLU A 314 25.54 -3.97 30.72
C GLU A 314 25.20 -4.75 32.01
N ALA A 315 25.13 -6.09 31.92
CA ALA A 315 25.13 -6.96 33.08
C ALA A 315 26.57 -7.02 33.63
N HIS A 316 26.77 -6.36 34.78
CA HIS A 316 27.86 -6.59 35.75
C HIS A 316 29.30 -6.46 35.20
N ARG A 317 29.84 -5.24 35.23
CA ARG A 317 31.26 -5.10 35.56
C ARG A 317 31.42 -5.68 36.97
N ASP A 318 32.06 -6.85 37.08
CA ASP A 318 32.61 -7.30 38.36
C ASP A 318 33.39 -6.13 38.97
N PRO A 319 33.18 -5.77 40.25
CA PRO A 319 34.09 -4.85 40.91
C PRO A 319 35.50 -5.46 40.83
N PRO A 320 36.55 -4.67 40.53
CA PRO A 320 37.90 -5.20 40.49
C PRO A 320 38.18 -5.88 41.83
N ALA A 321 38.66 -7.12 41.77
CA ALA A 321 39.15 -7.82 42.94
C ALA A 321 40.19 -6.92 43.62
N THR A 322 39.80 -6.31 44.73
CA THR A 322 40.74 -5.63 45.63
C THR A 322 41.54 -6.73 46.30
N GLY A 323 42.73 -6.99 45.76
CA GLY A 323 43.82 -7.63 46.47
C GLY A 323 44.45 -6.73 47.51
#